data_AF-A0A923XGP4-F1
#
_entry.id   AF-A0A923XGP4-F1
#
_cell.length_a   1.000
_cell.length_b   1.000
_cell.length_c   1.000
_cell.angle_alpha   90.00
_cell.angle_beta   90.00
_cell.angle_gamma   90.00
#
_symmetry.space_group_name_H-M   'P 1'
#
loop_
_entity.id
_entity.type
_entity.pdbx_description
1 polymer ?
#
loop_
_entity_poly.entity_id
_entity_poly.type
_entity_poly.pdbx_seq_one_letter_code
_entity_poly.pdbx_strand_id
1 'polypeptide(L)'
;MTESALIAPRRAPPRRRQAWSLRSRAVRGWLYQIVAVAVVVALGWLLLSNTLENMRQRGIQSGFDFLGQPAGFDIGEGWLRYDSNDPYWKAFLVGLVNTLRVAVT
;
A
#
# COMPACT_ATOMS: atom_id res chain seq x y z
N MET A 1 -23.34 -13.75 -74.93
CA MET A 1 -22.24 -12.82 -74.57
C MET A 1 -22.87 -11.56 -74.02
N THR A 2 -22.96 -11.41 -72.70
CA THR A 2 -23.11 -10.11 -72.03
C THR A 2 -22.54 -10.30 -70.63
N GLU A 3 -21.57 -9.45 -70.31
CA GLU A 3 -20.59 -9.63 -69.25
C GLU A 3 -21.21 -9.65 -67.86
N SER A 4 -20.72 -10.60 -67.06
CA SER A 4 -20.85 -10.62 -65.61
C SER A 4 -20.06 -9.42 -65.07
N ALA A 5 -20.71 -8.26 -64.97
CA ALA A 5 -20.13 -7.05 -64.42
C ALA A 5 -19.81 -7.26 -62.94
N LEU A 6 -18.53 -7.52 -62.66
CA LEU A 6 -17.92 -7.56 -61.34
C LEU A 6 -18.21 -6.23 -60.61
N ILE A 7 -19.15 -6.25 -59.66
CA ILE A 7 -19.37 -5.14 -58.74
C ILE A 7 -18.17 -5.12 -57.78
N ALA A 8 -17.27 -4.15 -57.97
CA ALA A 8 -16.17 -3.93 -57.05
C ALA A 8 -16.70 -3.61 -55.64
N PRO A 9 -16.12 -4.19 -54.56
CA PRO A 9 -16.61 -3.95 -53.21
C PRO A 9 -16.45 -2.47 -52.83
N ARG A 10 -17.53 -1.86 -52.35
CA ARG A 10 -17.49 -0.50 -51.77
C ARG A 10 -16.44 -0.47 -50.65
N ARG A 11 -15.41 0.35 -50.82
CA ARG A 11 -14.42 0.60 -49.76
C ARG A 11 -15.13 1.19 -48.55
N ALA A 12 -15.00 0.54 -47.38
CA ALA A 12 -15.53 1.05 -46.13
C ALA A 12 -14.88 2.40 -45.77
N PRO A 13 -15.63 3.36 -45.20
CA PRO A 13 -15.08 4.65 -44.82
C PRO A 13 -13.98 4.50 -43.77
N PRO A 14 -12.90 5.32 -43.81
CA PRO A 14 -11.84 5.24 -42.83
C PRO A 14 -12.41 5.56 -41.44
N ARG A 15 -12.24 4.61 -40.51
CA ARG A 15 -12.68 4.74 -39.11
C ARG A 15 -11.87 5.88 -38.49
N ARG A 16 -12.49 7.06 -38.34
CA ARG A 16 -11.85 8.28 -37.83
C ARG A 16 -11.24 7.95 -36.46
N ARG A 17 -9.91 7.91 -36.39
CA ARG A 17 -9.12 7.67 -35.17
C ARG A 17 -9.27 8.86 -34.23
N GLN A 18 -10.46 9.05 -33.67
CA GLN A 18 -10.69 10.10 -32.67
C GLN A 18 -10.41 9.51 -31.29
N ALA A 19 -9.16 9.09 -31.09
CA ALA A 19 -8.74 8.34 -29.91
C ALA A 19 -8.59 9.22 -28.65
N TRP A 20 -8.56 10.55 -28.78
CA TRP A 20 -8.28 11.45 -27.66
C TRP A 20 -9.03 12.77 -27.79
N SER A 21 -10.35 12.77 -27.56
CA SER A 21 -11.07 14.02 -27.34
C SER A 21 -11.32 14.20 -25.84
N LEU A 22 -10.97 15.37 -25.30
CA LEU A 22 -11.27 15.78 -23.91
C LEU A 22 -12.78 15.76 -23.60
N ARG A 23 -13.61 15.71 -24.65
CA ARG A 23 -15.07 15.61 -24.58
C ARG A 23 -15.57 14.17 -24.44
N SER A 24 -14.72 13.17 -24.60
CA SER A 24 -15.09 11.77 -24.48
C SER A 24 -15.42 11.43 -23.02
N ARG A 25 -16.49 10.64 -22.82
CA ARG A 25 -16.92 10.17 -21.49
C ARG A 25 -15.81 9.40 -20.75
N ALA A 26 -14.97 8.68 -21.50
CA ALA A 26 -13.83 7.94 -20.96
C ALA A 26 -12.78 8.87 -20.32
N VAL A 27 -12.35 9.93 -21.00
CA VAL A 27 -11.34 10.87 -20.46
C VAL A 27 -11.86 11.59 -19.21
N ARG A 28 -13.13 11.98 -19.20
CA ARG A 28 -13.77 12.59 -18.00
C ARG A 28 -13.87 11.61 -16.84
N GLY A 29 -14.19 10.34 -17.10
CA GLY A 29 -14.23 9.29 -16.08
C GLY A 29 -12.87 9.11 -15.40
N TRP A 30 -11.80 9.00 -16.19
CA TRP A 30 -10.43 8.93 -15.67
C TRP A 30 -10.03 10.18 -14.88
N LEU A 31 -10.39 11.37 -15.35
CA LEU A 31 -10.12 12.62 -14.64
C LEU A 31 -10.78 12.63 -13.26
N TYR A 32 -12.08 12.31 -13.17
CA TYR A 32 -12.77 12.27 -11.88
C TYR A 32 -12.22 11.18 -10.95
N GLN A 33 -11.85 10.02 -11.49
CA GLN A 33 -11.25 8.95 -10.68
C GLN A 33 -9.90 9.38 -10.09
N ILE A 34 -9.03 10.00 -10.89
CA ILE A 34 -7.73 10.50 -10.42
C ILE A 34 -7.93 11.58 -9.37
N VAL A 35 -8.84 12.53 -9.60
CA VAL A 35 -9.16 13.57 -8.62
C VAL A 35 -9.71 12.96 -7.33
N ALA A 36 -10.63 12.00 -7.42
CA ALA A 36 -11.19 11.33 -6.25
C ALA A 36 -10.11 10.60 -5.44
N VAL A 37 -9.22 9.85 -6.11
CA VAL A 37 -8.10 9.18 -5.44
C VAL A 37 -7.14 10.19 -4.81
N ALA A 38 -6.81 11.27 -5.51
CA ALA A 38 -5.96 12.33 -4.98
C ALA A 38 -6.58 12.98 -3.73
N VAL A 39 -7.89 13.25 -3.74
CA VAL A 39 -8.62 13.78 -2.58
C VAL A 39 -8.59 12.79 -1.42
N VAL A 40 -8.86 11.51 -1.65
CA VAL A 40 -8.82 10.47 -0.60
C VAL A 40 -7.43 10.35 0.01
N VAL A 41 -6.38 10.32 -0.82
CA VAL A 41 -4.98 10.25 -0.35
C VAL A 41 -4.62 11.53 0.42
N ALA A 42 -5.00 12.71 -0.07
CA ALA A 42 -4.73 13.97 0.61
C ALA A 42 -5.44 14.06 1.97
N LEU A 43 -6.70 13.63 2.06
CA LEU A 43 -7.44 13.57 3.31
C LEU A 43 -6.83 12.56 4.28
N GLY A 44 -6.47 11.36 3.80
CA GLY A 44 -5.78 10.36 4.60
C GLY A 44 -4.45 10.91 5.14
N TRP A 45 -3.64 11.52 4.28
CA TRP A 45 -2.39 12.16 4.68
C TRP A 45 -2.60 13.24 5.74
N LEU A 46 -3.56 14.15 5.51
CA LEU A 46 -3.90 15.22 6.45
C LEU A 46 -4.30 14.66 7.82
N LEU A 47 -5.16 13.63 7.85
CA LEU A 47 -5.59 13.01 9.09
C LEU A 47 -4.43 12.34 9.82
N LEU A 48 -3.64 11.51 9.13
CA LEU A 48 -2.50 10.82 9.72
C LEU A 48 -1.47 11.82 10.27
N SER A 49 -1.10 12.83 9.48
CA SER A 49 -0.09 13.81 9.90
C SER A 49 -0.57 14.62 11.11
N ASN A 50 -1.84 15.04 11.12
CA ASN A 50 -2.41 15.75 12.27
C ASN A 50 -2.46 14.86 13.50
N THR A 51 -2.90 13.61 13.38
CA THR A 51 -2.96 12.68 14.51
C THR A 51 -1.57 12.41 15.07
N LEU A 52 -0.58 12.09 14.21
CA LEU A 52 0.79 11.83 14.64
C LEU A 52 1.41 13.04 15.33
N GLU A 53 1.19 14.24 14.81
CA GLU A 53 1.69 15.47 15.43
C GLU A 53 1.03 15.73 16.79
N ASN A 54 -0.29 15.55 16.90
CA ASN A 54 -1.00 15.67 18.18
C ASN A 54 -0.52 14.63 19.21
N MET A 55 -0.23 13.40 18.78
CA MET A 55 0.31 12.35 19.65
C MET A 55 1.72 12.70 20.13
N ARG A 56 2.58 13.20 19.23
CA ARG A 56 3.94 13.65 19.56
C ARG A 56 3.92 14.77 20.60
N GLN A 57 3.04 15.76 20.45
CA GLN A 57 2.89 16.86 21.42
C GLN A 57 2.40 16.39 22.80
N ARG A 58 1.65 15.28 22.85
CA ARG A 58 1.16 14.68 24.10
C ARG A 58 2.11 13.64 24.69
N GLY A 59 3.29 13.44 24.09
CA GLY A 59 4.25 12.42 24.53
C GLY A 59 3.77 10.98 24.32
N ILE A 60 2.74 10.77 23.49
CA ILE A 60 2.26 9.42 23.17
C ILE A 60 3.20 8.83 22.12
N GLN A 61 4.10 7.93 22.55
CA GLN A 61 4.89 7.12 21.63
C GLN A 61 3.94 6.18 20.88
N SER A 62 3.92 6.32 19.56
CA SER A 62 3.13 5.49 18.64
C SER A 62 4.03 4.99 17.52
N GLY A 63 3.62 3.92 16.87
CA GLY A 63 4.44 3.24 15.86
C GLY A 63 5.33 2.16 16.46
N PHE A 64 6.42 1.85 15.78
CA PHE A 64 7.29 0.71 16.07
C PHE A 64 8.68 1.09 16.54
N ASP A 65 8.93 2.37 16.82
CA ASP A 65 10.24 2.85 17.28
C ASP A 65 10.67 2.19 18.60
N PHE A 66 9.69 1.80 19.42
CA PHE A 66 9.92 1.04 20.65
C PHE A 66 10.65 -0.29 20.40
N LEU A 67 10.48 -0.92 19.23
CA LEU A 67 11.13 -2.20 18.92
C LEU A 67 12.65 -2.11 18.98
N GLY A 68 13.22 -0.94 18.65
CA GLY A 68 14.66 -0.69 18.70
C GLY A 68 15.15 -0.15 20.05
N GLN A 69 14.27 0.16 21.00
CA GLN A 69 14.65 0.65 22.32
C GLN A 69 15.09 -0.53 23.21
N PRO A 70 16.07 -0.32 24.13
CA PRO A 70 16.42 -1.32 25.14
C PRO A 70 15.18 -1.68 25.97
N ALA A 71 14.94 -2.98 26.19
CA ALA A 71 13.72 -3.38 26.88
C ALA A 71 13.79 -3.16 28.40
N GLY A 72 15.00 -3.08 28.97
CA GLY A 72 15.21 -2.75 30.38
C GLY A 72 14.86 -3.87 31.36
N PHE A 73 14.68 -5.10 30.87
CA PHE A 73 14.46 -6.29 31.68
C PHE A 73 15.20 -7.49 31.09
N ASP A 74 15.61 -8.41 31.96
CA ASP A 74 16.26 -9.66 31.57
C ASP A 74 15.25 -10.78 31.33
N ILE A 75 15.58 -11.70 30.41
CA ILE A 75 14.85 -12.95 30.21
C ILE A 75 15.77 -14.08 30.66
N GLY A 76 15.47 -14.68 31.81
CA GLY A 76 16.31 -15.71 32.43
C GLY A 76 16.30 -17.07 31.71
N GLU A 77 15.29 -17.32 30.87
CA GLU A 77 15.07 -18.62 30.21
C GLU A 77 14.99 -18.46 28.69
N GLY A 78 15.83 -19.20 27.96
CA GLY A 78 15.77 -19.23 26.51
C GLY A 78 17.04 -19.76 25.88
N TRP A 79 16.92 -20.27 24.65
CA TRP A 79 18.09 -20.69 23.86
C TRP A 79 18.83 -19.50 23.25
N LEU A 80 18.11 -18.40 23.01
CA LEU A 80 18.67 -17.19 22.46
C LEU A 80 19.19 -16.31 23.60
N ARG A 81 20.48 -15.97 23.55
CA ARG A 81 21.08 -15.04 24.53
C ARG A 81 20.43 -13.68 24.42
N TYR A 82 19.92 -13.19 25.54
CA TYR A 82 19.23 -11.92 25.66
C TYR A 82 19.55 -11.29 27.03
N ASP A 83 19.74 -9.98 27.05
CA ASP A 83 20.02 -9.18 28.24
C ASP A 83 19.19 -7.88 28.22
N SER A 84 19.05 -7.21 29.35
CA SER A 84 18.26 -5.98 29.52
C SER A 84 18.63 -4.83 28.60
N ASN A 85 19.86 -4.80 28.10
CA ASN A 85 20.31 -3.80 27.13
C ASN A 85 19.96 -4.15 25.66
N ASP A 86 19.42 -5.34 25.40
CA ASP A 86 18.96 -5.73 24.08
C ASP A 86 17.61 -5.05 23.71
N PRO A 87 17.35 -4.87 22.40
CA PRO A 87 16.15 -4.21 21.93
C PRO A 87 14.88 -5.07 22.04
N TYR A 88 13.72 -4.43 22.18
CA TYR A 88 12.40 -5.10 22.30
C TYR A 88 12.10 -6.12 21.19
N TRP A 89 12.51 -5.89 19.94
CA TRP A 89 12.28 -6.87 18.86
C TRP A 89 12.94 -8.22 19.17
N LYS A 90 14.10 -8.21 19.84
CA LYS A 90 14.82 -9.41 20.23
C LYS A 90 14.10 -10.11 21.38
N ALA A 91 13.55 -9.36 22.33
CA ALA A 91 12.71 -9.90 23.41
C ALA A 91 11.49 -10.66 22.85
N PHE A 92 10.80 -10.09 21.84
CA PHE A 92 9.70 -10.79 21.16
C PHE A 92 10.17 -12.05 20.44
N LEU A 93 11.34 -12.01 19.80
CA LEU A 93 11.90 -13.19 19.14
C LEU A 93 12.24 -14.29 20.15
N VAL A 94 12.83 -13.95 21.29
CA VAL A 94 13.11 -14.89 22.39
C VAL A 94 11.81 -15.54 22.86
N GLY A 95 10.77 -14.74 23.11
CA GLY A 95 9.45 -15.23 23.50
C GLY A 95 8.84 -16.17 22.45
N LEU A 96 8.88 -15.79 21.18
CA LEU A 96 8.36 -16.60 20.07
C LEU A 96 9.09 -17.94 19.95
N VAL A 97 10.42 -17.94 20.03
CA VAL A 97 11.24 -19.16 19.98
C VAL A 97 10.91 -20.08 21.16
N ASN A 98 10.76 -19.51 22.36
CA ASN A 98 10.39 -20.29 23.54
C ASN A 98 8.99 -20.90 23.41
N THR A 99 8.00 -20.14 22.91
CA THR A 99 6.65 -20.67 22.65
C THR A 99 6.66 -21.78 21.61
N LEU A 100 7.36 -21.60 20.50
CA LEU A 100 7.47 -22.62 19.45
C LEU A 100 8.15 -23.90 19.97
N ARG A 101 9.18 -23.76 20.80
CA ARG A 101 9.85 -24.89 21.42
C ARG A 101 8.86 -25.72 22.23
N VAL A 102 8.13 -25.07 23.15
CA VAL A 102 7.13 -25.75 24.00
C VAL A 102 6.02 -26.37 23.15
N ALA A 103 5.64 -25.75 22.03
CA ALA A 103 4.60 -26.27 21.16
C ALA A 103 5.00 -27.53 20.36
N VAL A 104 6.30 -27.72 20.08
CA VAL A 104 6.82 -28.86 19.29
C VAL A 104 7.25 -30.03 20.18
N THR A 105 7.55 -29.77 21.46
CA THR A 105 7.91 -30.79 22.46
C THR A 105 6.68 -31.33 23.16
#